data_AF-A0A7Z9K053-F1
#
_entry.id   AF-A0A7Z9K053-F1
#
_cell.length_a   1.000
_cell.length_b   1.000
_cell.length_c   1.000
_cell.angle_alpha   90.00
_cell.angle_beta   90.00
_cell.angle_gamma   90.00
#
_symmetry.space_group_name_H-M   'P 1'
#
loop_
_entity.id
_entity.type
_entity.pdbx_description
1 polymer ?
#
loop_
_entity_poly.entity_id
_entity_poly.type
_entity_poly.pdbx_seq_one_letter_code
_entity_poly.pdbx_strand_id
1 'polypeptide(L)'
;QSNIIKAEFAEIGERYNDKRRSEIIPISGDLSIEDIIADEEMVVTITHNGYIKRLPTSTWKTQRRGGRGMKGAHTKDDDFIEHLFIASTHDKMLFFTDRGKCYWMKVHEIPPGLRTSQGRAIVNLIGCEAGEKVKAFVSVKEFNETDYIVMATRKGVIKRTALSMYSRPRKGGIYAIEIREDDELIQAKVSHGDQDIILATYRGKSIRFNENDVRSTGRKTMGVRGIRLGTKDDYVIGMLIVKREGSVMVVTNKGYGKRSDLSAYRTQKRGGKGVITIKTTDKVGNLVGIMEAIDDDDLMLITDRGIMIRQAVEKIRTIGRNTQGVRLAKLDDKTYITSATRVLKDEEENEEEEAAETEEE
;
A
#
# COMPACT_ATOMS: atom_id res chain seq x y z
N GLN A 1 2.33 29.20 -64.94
CA GLN A 1 2.13 30.21 -63.87
C GLN A 1 2.85 29.83 -62.57
N SER A 2 2.56 28.69 -61.92
CA SER A 2 3.24 28.30 -60.67
C SER A 2 4.78 28.24 -60.76
N ASN A 3 5.32 27.78 -61.89
CA ASN A 3 6.78 27.73 -62.10
C ASN A 3 7.43 29.12 -62.24
N ILE A 4 6.71 30.10 -62.78
CA ILE A 4 7.20 31.48 -62.92
C ILE A 4 7.26 32.13 -61.55
N ILE A 5 6.18 31.97 -60.76
CA ILE A 5 6.11 32.48 -59.38
C ILE A 5 7.24 31.90 -58.51
N LYS A 6 7.53 30.59 -58.62
CA LYS A 6 8.67 29.97 -57.92
C LYS A 6 10.02 30.55 -58.34
N ALA A 7 10.20 30.84 -59.63
CA ALA A 7 11.44 31.44 -60.15
C ALA A 7 11.61 32.88 -59.65
N GLU A 8 10.55 33.67 -59.65
CA GLU A 8 10.56 35.05 -59.13
C GLU A 8 10.87 35.09 -57.62
N PHE A 9 10.26 34.21 -56.81
CA PHE A 9 10.57 34.13 -55.38
C PHE A 9 12.01 33.64 -55.11
N ALA A 10 12.55 32.76 -55.95
CA ALA A 10 13.95 32.33 -55.85
C ALA A 10 14.91 33.48 -56.18
N GLU A 11 14.62 34.27 -57.22
CA GLU A 11 15.42 35.43 -57.60
C GLU A 11 15.41 36.52 -56.52
N ILE A 12 14.24 36.78 -55.91
CA ILE A 12 14.12 37.70 -54.76
C ILE A 12 14.91 37.17 -53.56
N GLY A 13 14.82 35.86 -53.31
CA GLY A 13 15.58 35.19 -52.25
C GLY A 13 17.09 35.32 -52.41
N GLU A 14 17.62 35.26 -53.63
CA GLU A 14 19.05 35.46 -53.91
C GLU A 14 19.48 36.93 -53.80
N ARG A 15 18.69 37.87 -54.33
CA ARG A 15 19.05 39.31 -54.31
C ARG A 15 19.04 39.92 -52.93
N TYR A 16 18.11 39.50 -52.07
CA TYR A 16 17.90 40.10 -50.75
C TYR A 16 18.29 39.14 -49.61
N ASN A 17 19.13 38.14 -49.89
CA ASN A 17 19.62 37.23 -48.87
C ASN A 17 20.51 37.96 -47.86
N ASP A 18 20.15 37.93 -46.58
CA ASP A 18 21.03 38.36 -45.50
C ASP A 18 21.27 37.22 -44.50
N LYS A 19 22.44 37.24 -43.86
CA LYS A 19 22.72 36.28 -42.80
C LYS A 19 21.84 36.63 -41.61
N ARG A 20 21.15 35.62 -41.07
CA ARG A 20 20.38 35.74 -39.84
C ARG A 20 21.24 36.37 -38.74
N ARG A 21 20.79 37.53 -38.25
CA ARG A 21 21.51 38.30 -37.22
C ARG A 21 21.29 37.76 -35.80
N SER A 22 20.18 37.07 -35.58
CA SER A 22 19.83 36.45 -34.30
C SER A 22 20.20 34.97 -34.28
N GLU A 23 20.73 34.51 -33.16
CA GLU A 23 20.88 33.08 -32.88
C GLU A 23 19.61 32.60 -32.16
N ILE A 24 18.98 31.54 -32.67
CA ILE A 24 17.97 30.82 -31.89
C ILE A 24 18.76 29.88 -31.01
N ILE A 25 19.00 30.29 -29.77
CA ILE A 25 19.47 29.39 -28.74
C ILE A 25 18.25 28.53 -28.39
N PRO A 26 18.21 27.23 -28.77
CA PRO A 26 17.20 26.34 -28.20
C PRO A 26 17.40 26.42 -26.69
N ILE A 27 16.33 26.73 -25.96
CA ILE A 27 16.35 26.87 -24.49
C ILE A 27 17.27 25.77 -23.92
N SER A 28 18.33 26.20 -23.26
CA SER A 28 19.33 25.32 -22.67
C SER A 28 18.75 24.73 -21.39
N GLY A 29 17.93 23.71 -21.57
CA GLY A 29 17.24 23.00 -20.52
C GLY A 29 15.97 22.45 -21.11
N ASP A 30 15.90 21.14 -21.34
CA ASP A 30 14.62 20.48 -21.52
C ASP A 30 13.77 20.83 -20.29
N LEU A 31 12.92 21.87 -20.39
CA LEU A 31 11.86 22.12 -19.43
C LEU A 31 11.06 20.84 -19.44
N SER A 32 11.31 20.01 -18.43
CA SER A 32 10.60 18.77 -18.30
C SER A 32 9.15 19.15 -18.02
N ILE A 33 8.19 18.36 -18.49
CA ILE A 33 6.78 18.55 -18.12
C ILE A 33 6.64 18.68 -16.59
N GLU A 34 7.57 18.07 -15.85
CA GLU A 34 7.70 18.11 -14.40
C GLU A 34 7.94 19.51 -13.85
N ASP A 35 8.75 20.35 -14.50
CA ASP A 35 9.04 21.73 -14.07
C ASP A 35 7.84 22.67 -14.24
N ILE A 36 6.81 22.23 -14.99
CA ILE A 36 5.54 22.95 -15.19
C ILE A 36 4.49 22.50 -14.15
N ILE A 37 4.67 21.34 -13.53
CA ILE A 37 3.71 20.80 -12.56
C ILE A 37 3.95 21.46 -11.21
N ALA A 38 2.92 22.05 -10.63
CA ALA A 38 3.00 22.65 -9.30
C ALA A 38 3.20 21.58 -8.22
N ASP A 39 4.09 21.86 -7.27
CA ASP A 39 4.27 21.02 -6.09
C ASP A 39 3.10 21.20 -5.11
N GLU A 40 2.06 20.39 -5.31
CA GLU A 40 0.86 20.36 -4.47
C GLU A 40 0.75 19.07 -3.64
N GLU A 41 0.21 19.18 -2.43
CA GLU A 41 -0.13 18.01 -1.62
C GLU A 41 -1.41 17.34 -2.15
N MET A 42 -1.25 16.05 -2.47
CA MET A 42 -2.30 15.21 -3.03
C MET A 42 -2.62 14.06 -2.07
N VAL A 43 -3.89 13.69 -2.03
CA VAL A 43 -4.39 12.47 -1.43
C VAL A 43 -4.39 11.39 -2.51
N VAL A 44 -3.58 10.36 -2.33
CA VAL A 44 -3.56 9.16 -3.18
C VAL A 44 -4.34 8.07 -2.46
N THR A 45 -5.33 7.50 -3.14
CA THR A 45 -6.15 6.41 -2.59
C THR A 45 -5.98 5.16 -3.44
N ILE A 46 -5.87 4.01 -2.76
CA ILE A 46 -5.82 2.69 -3.36
C ILE A 46 -6.96 1.86 -2.78
N THR A 47 -7.78 1.29 -3.65
CA THR A 47 -8.89 0.42 -3.25
C THR A 47 -8.44 -1.02 -3.03
N HIS A 48 -9.28 -1.82 -2.38
CA HIS A 48 -9.03 -3.23 -2.15
C HIS A 48 -8.79 -4.00 -3.46
N ASN A 49 -9.54 -3.67 -4.52
CA ASN A 49 -9.38 -4.28 -5.83
C ASN A 49 -8.17 -3.75 -6.63
N GLY A 50 -7.35 -2.87 -6.04
CA GLY A 50 -6.12 -2.38 -6.66
C GLY A 50 -6.36 -1.27 -7.69
N TYR A 51 -7.41 -0.48 -7.53
CA TYR A 51 -7.59 0.77 -8.28
C TYR A 51 -6.92 1.92 -7.54
N ILE A 52 -6.26 2.80 -8.29
CA ILE A 52 -5.57 3.98 -7.77
C ILE A 52 -6.08 5.26 -8.41
N LYS A 53 -6.19 6.31 -7.60
CA LYS A 53 -6.52 7.68 -8.02
C LYS A 53 -5.85 8.70 -7.11
N ARG A 54 -5.73 9.93 -7.61
CA ARG A 54 -5.28 11.09 -6.82
C ARG A 54 -6.37 12.16 -6.74
N LEU A 55 -6.38 12.88 -5.63
CA LEU A 55 -7.28 13.98 -5.32
C LEU A 55 -6.50 15.10 -4.62
N PRO A 56 -6.77 16.39 -4.88
CA PRO A 56 -6.21 17.46 -4.06
C PRO A 56 -6.64 17.33 -2.59
N THR A 57 -5.76 17.66 -1.66
CA THR A 57 -6.07 17.65 -0.21
C THR A 57 -7.21 18.59 0.16
N SER A 58 -7.36 19.70 -0.56
CA SER A 58 -8.48 20.64 -0.40
C SER A 58 -9.82 19.95 -0.65
N THR A 59 -9.94 19.18 -1.73
CA THR A 59 -11.18 18.45 -2.08
C THR A 59 -11.53 17.40 -1.03
N TRP A 60 -10.54 16.78 -0.38
CA TRP A 60 -10.76 15.81 0.69
C TRP A 60 -11.22 16.45 2.01
N LYS A 61 -10.67 17.61 2.38
CA LYS A 61 -11.01 18.32 3.64
C LYS A 61 -12.32 19.09 3.59
N THR A 62 -12.87 19.37 2.41
CA THR A 62 -14.00 20.29 2.26
C THR A 62 -15.34 19.58 2.44
N GLN A 63 -15.65 19.17 3.67
CA GLN A 63 -17.04 19.06 4.13
C GLN A 63 -17.11 19.63 5.55
N ARG A 64 -17.67 20.84 5.67
CA ARG A 64 -17.95 21.47 6.97
C ARG A 64 -19.25 20.90 7.52
N ARG A 65 -19.29 20.76 8.85
CA ARG A 65 -20.48 20.45 9.67
C ARG A 65 -21.74 21.12 9.10
N GLY A 66 -22.77 20.33 8.84
CA GLY A 66 -24.13 20.82 8.53
C GLY A 66 -24.52 20.93 7.05
N GLY A 67 -23.84 20.26 6.12
CA GLY A 67 -24.26 20.17 4.72
C GLY A 67 -25.11 18.93 4.45
N ARG A 68 -26.31 19.10 3.88
CA ARG A 68 -27.20 17.99 3.46
C ARG A 68 -26.43 16.92 2.69
N GLY A 69 -26.55 15.69 3.16
CA GLY A 69 -25.87 14.50 2.66
C GLY A 69 -25.80 14.41 1.14
N MET A 70 -24.60 14.13 0.66
CA MET A 70 -24.35 13.73 -0.71
C MET A 70 -23.84 12.30 -0.64
N LYS A 71 -24.67 11.38 -1.15
CA LYS A 71 -24.35 9.97 -1.33
C LYS A 71 -22.88 9.82 -1.75
N GLY A 72 -22.10 9.19 -0.87
CA GLY A 72 -20.87 8.51 -1.27
C GLY A 72 -21.15 7.66 -2.51
N ALA A 73 -20.11 7.41 -3.30
CA ALA A 73 -20.24 6.62 -4.53
C ALA A 73 -21.22 5.49 -4.30
N HIS A 74 -22.24 5.35 -5.14
CA HIS A 74 -22.92 4.07 -5.22
C HIS A 74 -21.82 3.05 -5.58
N THR A 75 -21.33 2.32 -4.58
CA THR A 75 -20.40 1.21 -4.69
C THR A 75 -21.15 0.09 -5.39
N LYS A 76 -21.37 0.25 -6.69
CA LYS A 76 -21.45 -0.92 -7.54
C LYS A 76 -20.08 -1.60 -7.39
N ASP A 77 -20.08 -2.81 -6.86
CA ASP A 77 -18.97 -3.78 -6.83
C ASP A 77 -18.16 -3.94 -5.53
N ASP A 78 -18.69 -3.59 -4.35
CA ASP A 78 -18.08 -3.96 -3.05
C ASP A 78 -16.59 -3.54 -2.88
N ASP A 79 -16.17 -2.43 -3.51
CA ASP A 79 -14.78 -1.95 -3.48
C ASP A 79 -14.63 -0.73 -2.56
N PHE A 80 -13.74 -0.82 -1.58
CA PHE A 80 -13.51 0.22 -0.57
C PHE A 80 -12.06 0.70 -0.59
N ILE A 81 -11.82 1.89 -0.03
CA ILE A 81 -10.47 2.45 0.07
C ILE A 81 -9.71 1.70 1.16
N GLU A 82 -8.69 0.93 0.76
CA GLU A 82 -7.83 0.19 1.68
C GLU A 82 -6.64 1.04 2.15
N HIS A 83 -6.13 1.91 1.27
CA HIS A 83 -5.00 2.76 1.60
C HIS A 83 -5.20 4.20 1.15
N LEU A 84 -4.77 5.12 2.00
CA LEU A 84 -4.73 6.55 1.72
C LEU A 84 -3.36 7.07 2.12
N PHE A 85 -2.74 7.83 1.21
CA PHE A 85 -1.45 8.46 1.41
C PHE A 85 -1.57 9.95 1.11
N ILE A 86 -0.95 10.78 1.93
CA ILE A 86 -0.71 12.18 1.58
C ILE A 86 0.70 12.24 1.01
N ALA A 87 0.81 12.68 -0.23
CA ALA A 87 2.07 12.76 -0.96
C ALA A 87 2.07 13.99 -1.87
N SER A 88 3.25 14.56 -2.11
CA SER A 88 3.41 15.61 -3.12
C SER A 88 3.22 15.03 -4.53
N THR A 89 2.77 15.86 -5.47
CA THR A 89 2.77 15.55 -6.92
C THR A 89 4.10 15.04 -7.47
N HIS A 90 5.22 15.42 -6.84
CA HIS A 90 6.58 15.06 -7.25
C HIS A 90 7.08 13.78 -6.57
N ASP A 91 6.40 13.32 -5.52
CA ASP A 91 6.75 12.08 -4.82
C ASP A 91 6.63 10.88 -5.77
N LYS A 92 7.37 9.82 -5.44
CA LYS A 92 7.38 8.57 -6.19
C LYS A 92 6.69 7.48 -5.40
N MET A 93 5.70 6.86 -6.02
CA MET A 93 5.05 5.65 -5.54
C MET A 93 5.79 4.43 -6.09
N LEU A 94 6.30 3.58 -5.20
CA LEU A 94 6.88 2.28 -5.51
C LEU A 94 5.80 1.21 -5.43
N PHE A 95 5.74 0.33 -6.42
CA PHE A 95 4.82 -0.82 -6.45
C PHE A 95 5.63 -2.11 -6.50
N PHE A 96 5.39 -3.02 -5.56
CA PHE A 96 6.09 -4.29 -5.47
C PHE A 96 5.15 -5.44 -5.84
N THR A 97 5.61 -6.31 -6.72
CA THR A 97 4.82 -7.46 -7.20
C THR A 97 5.11 -8.73 -6.42
N ASP A 98 4.20 -9.69 -6.51
CA ASP A 98 4.33 -11.06 -6.00
C ASP A 98 5.60 -11.77 -6.47
N ARG A 99 6.05 -11.51 -7.71
CA ARG A 99 7.31 -12.00 -8.28
C ARG A 99 8.57 -11.26 -7.81
N GLY A 100 8.43 -10.26 -6.93
CA GLY A 100 9.55 -9.53 -6.35
C GLY A 100 10.13 -8.45 -7.25
N LYS A 101 9.37 -7.94 -8.23
CA LYS A 101 9.75 -6.75 -9.00
C LYS A 101 9.24 -5.49 -8.33
N CYS A 102 9.90 -4.37 -8.61
CA CYS A 102 9.53 -3.03 -8.21
C CYS A 102 9.33 -2.17 -9.46
N TYR A 103 8.20 -1.49 -9.50
CA TYR A 103 7.81 -0.48 -10.48
C TYR A 103 7.61 0.86 -9.77
N TRP A 104 7.54 1.94 -10.55
CA TRP A 104 7.41 3.29 -10.03
C TRP A 104 6.39 4.06 -10.84
N MET A 105 5.74 5.00 -10.17
CA MET A 105 4.94 6.04 -10.79
C MET A 105 5.11 7.32 -9.99
N LYS A 106 5.21 8.45 -10.67
CA LYS A 106 5.12 9.73 -9.97
C LYS A 106 3.67 10.01 -9.59
N VAL A 107 3.45 10.69 -8.47
CA VAL A 107 2.09 10.95 -8.01
C VAL A 107 1.28 11.71 -9.06
N HIS A 108 1.85 12.69 -9.78
CA HIS A 108 1.11 13.42 -10.82
C HIS A 108 0.65 12.56 -12.02
N GLU A 109 1.33 11.45 -12.31
CA GLU A 109 0.98 10.51 -13.40
C GLU A 109 -0.23 9.66 -13.03
N ILE A 110 -0.53 9.52 -11.74
CA ILE A 110 -1.75 8.86 -11.26
C ILE A 110 -2.96 9.65 -11.78
N PRO A 111 -3.98 8.98 -12.33
CA PRO A 111 -5.15 9.67 -12.85
C PRO A 111 -5.85 10.48 -11.75
N PRO A 112 -6.16 11.76 -12.00
CA PRO A 112 -7.04 12.51 -11.13
C PRO A 112 -8.43 11.86 -11.16
N GLY A 113 -9.08 11.78 -10.00
CA GLY A 113 -10.42 11.23 -9.87
C GLY A 113 -11.25 12.02 -8.87
N LEU A 114 -12.56 11.80 -8.88
CA LEU A 114 -13.45 12.25 -7.82
C LEU A 114 -13.37 11.29 -6.62
N ARG A 115 -13.74 11.75 -5.42
CA ARG A 115 -13.78 10.90 -4.22
C ARG A 115 -14.63 9.66 -4.48
N THR A 116 -15.70 9.81 -5.26
CA THR A 116 -16.63 8.74 -5.59
C THR A 116 -16.23 7.85 -6.78
N SER A 117 -15.17 8.20 -7.53
CA SER A 117 -14.73 7.40 -8.68
C SER A 117 -13.84 6.24 -8.27
N GLN A 118 -13.89 5.08 -8.95
CA GLN A 118 -13.02 3.94 -8.61
C GLN A 118 -11.53 4.20 -8.93
N GLY A 119 -11.23 5.00 -9.95
CA GLY A 119 -9.86 5.25 -10.42
C GLY A 119 -9.46 4.33 -11.56
N ARG A 120 -8.16 4.03 -11.71
CA ARG A 120 -7.66 3.07 -12.72
C ARG A 120 -6.91 1.94 -12.05
N ALA A 121 -7.00 0.74 -12.61
CA ALA A 121 -6.28 -0.43 -12.10
C ALA A 121 -4.75 -0.20 -12.16
N ILE A 122 -4.06 -0.39 -11.03
CA ILE A 122 -2.61 -0.15 -10.90
C ILE A 122 -1.81 -0.92 -11.95
N VAL A 123 -2.16 -2.20 -12.17
CA VAL A 123 -1.48 -3.10 -13.11
C VAL A 123 -1.42 -2.55 -14.54
N ASN A 124 -2.46 -1.81 -14.97
CA ASN A 124 -2.52 -1.20 -16.30
C ASN A 124 -1.66 0.06 -16.40
N LEU A 125 -1.44 0.76 -15.30
CA LEU A 125 -0.68 2.00 -15.27
C LEU A 125 0.84 1.73 -15.25
N ILE A 126 1.29 0.74 -14.48
CA ILE A 126 2.72 0.43 -14.33
C ILE A 126 3.28 -0.51 -15.42
N GLY A 127 2.40 -1.10 -16.24
CA GLY A 127 2.80 -2.00 -17.32
C GLY A 127 3.39 -3.31 -16.82
N CYS A 128 2.77 -3.92 -15.80
CA CYS A 128 3.18 -5.23 -15.27
C CYS A 128 3.23 -6.31 -16.35
N GLU A 129 4.11 -7.29 -16.17
CA GLU A 129 4.04 -8.52 -16.98
C GLU A 129 2.75 -9.29 -16.72
N ALA A 130 2.30 -10.04 -17.73
CA ALA A 130 1.08 -10.83 -17.63
C ALA A 130 1.15 -11.81 -16.44
N GLY A 131 0.16 -11.71 -15.56
CA GLY A 131 0.03 -12.55 -14.37
C GLY A 131 0.76 -12.05 -13.12
N GLU A 132 1.49 -10.92 -13.16
CA GLU A 132 2.03 -10.28 -11.96
C GLU A 132 0.92 -9.56 -11.17
N LYS A 133 0.96 -9.70 -9.84
CA LYS A 133 0.03 -9.02 -8.93
C LYS A 133 0.78 -8.07 -8.03
N VAL A 134 0.28 -6.84 -7.88
CA VAL A 134 0.84 -5.88 -6.91
C VAL A 134 0.46 -6.33 -5.51
N LYS A 135 1.45 -6.42 -4.62
CA LYS A 135 1.31 -6.91 -3.23
C LYS A 135 1.62 -5.84 -2.20
N ALA A 136 2.43 -4.85 -2.55
CA ALA A 136 2.76 -3.75 -1.66
C ALA A 136 3.05 -2.47 -2.43
N PHE A 137 2.86 -1.35 -1.74
CA PHE A 137 3.09 -0.02 -2.26
C PHE A 137 3.70 0.86 -1.17
N VAL A 138 4.57 1.76 -1.60
CA VAL A 138 5.33 2.65 -0.72
C VAL A 138 5.45 4.02 -1.38
N SER A 139 5.05 5.08 -0.68
CA SER A 139 5.36 6.46 -1.11
C SER A 139 6.74 6.86 -0.62
N VAL A 140 7.53 7.49 -1.48
CA VAL A 140 8.89 7.95 -1.19
C VAL A 140 9.10 9.35 -1.78
N LYS A 141 9.52 10.28 -0.93
CA LYS A 141 9.92 11.63 -1.35
C LYS A 141 11.32 11.62 -1.95
N GLU A 142 12.28 11.11 -1.18
CA GLU A 142 13.69 11.08 -1.55
C GLU A 142 14.29 9.69 -1.33
N PHE A 143 15.25 9.32 -2.18
CA PHE A 143 15.97 8.05 -2.06
C PHE A 143 17.28 8.25 -1.28
N ASN A 144 17.21 8.08 0.03
CA ASN A 144 18.37 8.18 0.91
C ASN A 144 19.04 6.80 1.16
N GLU A 145 20.19 6.81 1.83
CA GLU A 145 20.91 5.59 2.23
C GLU A 145 20.57 5.12 3.64
N THR A 146 19.89 5.96 4.43
CA THR A 146 19.54 5.70 5.83
C THR A 146 18.28 4.86 5.98
N ASP A 147 17.34 5.00 5.05
CA ASP A 147 16.11 4.25 5.01
C ASP A 147 16.26 2.99 4.17
N TYR A 148 15.43 1.99 4.49
CA TYR A 148 15.45 0.71 3.85
C TYR A 148 14.06 0.28 3.42
N ILE A 149 14.01 -0.50 2.34
CA ILE A 149 12.85 -1.30 1.99
C ILE A 149 13.03 -2.68 2.63
N VAL A 150 12.14 -2.98 3.58
CA VAL A 150 12.01 -4.30 4.19
C VAL A 150 10.92 -5.06 3.45
N MET A 151 11.24 -6.28 3.03
CA MET A 151 10.36 -7.18 2.29
C MET A 151 10.23 -8.51 3.02
N ALA A 152 9.02 -9.05 3.05
CA ALA A 152 8.74 -10.38 3.57
C ALA A 152 8.08 -11.26 2.51
N THR A 153 8.43 -12.54 2.52
CA THR A 153 7.85 -13.55 1.65
C THR A 153 6.94 -14.51 2.40
N ARG A 154 6.09 -15.21 1.67
CA ARG A 154 5.14 -16.20 2.21
C ARG A 154 5.82 -17.34 2.95
N LYS A 155 7.00 -17.78 2.50
CA LYS A 155 7.80 -18.83 3.18
C LYS A 155 8.63 -18.31 4.36
N GLY A 156 8.44 -17.05 4.77
CA GLY A 156 9.09 -16.47 5.95
C GLY A 156 10.53 -16.03 5.71
N VAL A 157 10.89 -15.73 4.47
CA VAL A 157 12.13 -15.03 4.13
C VAL A 157 11.89 -13.53 4.33
N ILE A 158 12.91 -12.86 4.87
CA ILE A 158 12.94 -11.42 5.03
C ILE A 158 14.18 -10.84 4.36
N LYS A 159 14.02 -9.66 3.77
CA LYS A 159 15.10 -8.95 3.11
C LYS A 159 15.04 -7.48 3.43
N ARG A 160 16.22 -6.87 3.59
CA ARG A 160 16.39 -5.43 3.74
C ARG A 160 17.30 -4.92 2.62
N THR A 161 16.90 -3.84 1.97
CA THR A 161 17.64 -3.19 0.87
C THR A 161 17.62 -1.69 1.09
N ALA A 162 18.74 -1.01 0.93
CA ALA A 162 18.79 0.46 1.04
C ALA A 162 17.84 1.12 0.02
N LEU A 163 17.16 2.18 0.44
CA LEU A 163 16.19 2.89 -0.37
C LEU A 163 16.83 3.52 -1.63
N SER A 164 18.07 4.02 -1.50
CA SER A 164 18.91 4.53 -2.59
C SER A 164 19.03 3.59 -3.81
N MET A 165 18.92 2.26 -3.60
CA MET A 165 18.98 1.26 -4.67
C MET A 165 17.78 1.29 -5.62
N TYR A 166 16.70 1.99 -5.25
CA TYR A 166 15.47 2.16 -6.03
C TYR A 166 15.38 3.51 -6.74
N SER A 167 16.44 4.33 -6.66
CA SER A 167 16.48 5.71 -7.20
C SER A 167 16.36 5.83 -8.72
N ARG A 168 16.76 4.77 -9.46
CA ARG A 168 16.83 4.77 -10.92
C ARG A 168 15.73 3.89 -11.54
N PRO A 169 14.57 4.47 -11.91
CA PRO A 169 13.47 3.71 -12.49
C PRO A 169 13.81 3.17 -13.88
N ARG A 170 13.15 2.07 -14.26
CA ARG A 170 13.22 1.46 -15.59
C ARG A 170 11.81 1.08 -16.04
N LYS A 171 11.52 1.21 -17.34
CA LYS A 171 10.18 0.94 -17.90
C LYS A 171 9.66 -0.47 -17.58
N GLY A 172 10.53 -1.49 -17.63
CA GLY A 172 10.16 -2.89 -17.31
C GLY A 172 10.27 -3.26 -15.83
N GLY A 173 10.32 -2.27 -14.93
CA GLY A 173 10.60 -2.52 -13.52
C GLY A 173 12.05 -2.94 -13.25
N ILE A 174 12.36 -3.17 -11.98
CA ILE A 174 13.60 -3.79 -11.51
C ILE A 174 13.31 -4.93 -10.55
N TYR A 175 14.25 -5.85 -10.40
CA TYR A 175 14.22 -6.80 -9.29
C TYR A 175 14.38 -6.05 -7.95
N ALA A 176 13.53 -6.37 -6.98
CA ALA A 176 13.63 -5.93 -5.59
C ALA A 176 14.10 -7.08 -4.68
N ILE A 177 13.58 -8.27 -4.94
CA ILE A 177 13.95 -9.53 -4.28
C ILE A 177 13.91 -10.67 -5.29
N GLU A 178 14.80 -11.64 -5.12
CA GLU A 178 14.76 -12.88 -5.89
C GLU A 178 13.82 -13.86 -5.18
N ILE A 179 12.70 -14.18 -5.83
CA ILE A 179 11.65 -15.08 -5.33
C ILE A 179 11.89 -16.49 -5.88
N ARG A 180 11.71 -17.51 -5.03
CA ARG A 180 11.75 -18.93 -5.41
C ARG A 180 10.43 -19.35 -6.06
N GLU A 181 10.43 -20.41 -6.86
CA GLU A 181 9.23 -20.90 -7.55
C GLU A 181 8.03 -21.17 -6.62
N ASP A 182 8.27 -21.65 -5.39
CA ASP A 182 7.24 -21.94 -4.38
C ASP A 182 7.02 -20.82 -3.35
N ASP A 183 7.46 -19.60 -3.64
CA ASP A 183 7.37 -18.46 -2.73
C ASP A 183 6.74 -17.26 -3.44
N GLU A 184 6.23 -16.30 -2.67
CA GLU A 184 5.72 -15.04 -3.20
C GLU A 184 6.05 -13.91 -2.22
N LEU A 185 6.26 -12.70 -2.74
CA LEU A 185 6.31 -11.52 -1.90
C LEU A 185 4.92 -11.27 -1.30
N ILE A 186 4.85 -11.09 0.02
CA ILE A 186 3.58 -10.76 0.69
C ILE A 186 3.47 -9.27 1.00
N GLN A 187 4.60 -8.62 1.33
CA GLN A 187 4.56 -7.24 1.82
C GLN A 187 5.93 -6.58 1.69
N ALA A 188 5.92 -5.27 1.44
CA ALA A 188 7.07 -4.38 1.49
C ALA A 188 6.71 -3.12 2.28
N LYS A 189 7.63 -2.64 3.12
CA LYS A 189 7.46 -1.43 3.94
C LYS A 189 8.80 -0.70 4.08
N VAL A 190 8.76 0.61 4.31
CA VAL A 190 9.94 1.43 4.61
C VAL A 190 10.27 1.32 6.10
N SER A 191 11.54 1.13 6.41
CA SER A 191 12.11 1.25 7.76
C SER A 191 13.20 2.32 7.80
N HIS A 192 13.45 2.85 8.99
CA HIS A 192 14.44 3.92 9.24
C HIS A 192 15.73 3.44 9.92
N GLY A 193 15.98 2.12 9.95
CA GLY A 193 17.25 1.54 10.41
C GLY A 193 17.30 1.12 11.89
N ASP A 194 16.36 1.54 12.73
CA ASP A 194 16.26 1.13 14.14
C ASP A 194 14.82 0.77 14.54
N GLN A 195 14.17 -0.06 13.74
CA GLN A 195 12.81 -0.53 14.02
C GLN A 195 12.77 -2.05 14.20
N ASP A 196 11.84 -2.50 15.04
CA ASP A 196 11.54 -3.92 15.14
C ASP A 196 10.58 -4.33 14.03
N ILE A 197 10.72 -5.58 13.58
CA ILE A 197 9.85 -6.19 12.60
C ILE A 197 9.08 -7.31 13.26
N ILE A 198 7.77 -7.34 13.08
CA ILE A 198 6.89 -8.43 13.48
C ILE A 198 6.46 -9.19 12.24
N LEU A 199 6.70 -10.50 12.21
CA LEU A 199 6.11 -11.41 11.23
C LEU A 199 5.08 -12.30 11.93
N ALA A 200 3.93 -12.50 11.29
CA ALA A 200 2.90 -13.41 11.78
C ALA A 200 2.58 -14.51 10.77
N THR A 201 2.21 -15.66 11.30
CA THR A 201 1.97 -16.90 10.54
C THR A 201 0.52 -17.31 10.60
N TYR A 202 0.08 -18.02 9.57
CA TYR A 202 -1.27 -18.57 9.45
C TYR A 202 -1.69 -19.39 10.67
N ARG A 203 -0.77 -20.18 11.25
CA ARG A 203 -1.03 -20.97 12.47
C ARG A 203 -0.99 -20.17 13.78
N GLY A 204 -0.97 -18.84 13.72
CA GLY A 204 -1.10 -17.95 14.89
C GLY A 204 0.18 -17.78 15.71
N LYS A 205 1.35 -18.02 15.12
CA LYS A 205 2.65 -17.64 15.72
C LYS A 205 3.08 -16.27 15.21
N SER A 206 3.81 -15.53 16.04
CA SER A 206 4.50 -14.30 15.64
C SER A 206 5.93 -14.26 16.17
N ILE A 207 6.83 -13.62 15.42
CA ILE A 207 8.19 -13.32 15.85
C ILE A 207 8.41 -11.82 15.74
N ARG A 208 9.08 -11.23 16.73
CA ARG A 208 9.52 -9.83 16.74
C ARG A 208 11.04 -9.83 16.85
N PHE A 209 11.74 -9.13 15.96
CA PHE A 209 13.20 -8.98 16.01
C PHE A 209 13.59 -7.61 15.46
N ASN A 210 14.76 -7.11 15.85
CA ASN A 210 15.27 -5.83 15.36
C ASN A 210 15.69 -5.96 13.89
N GLU A 211 15.40 -4.95 13.06
CA GLU A 211 15.74 -4.99 11.64
C GLU A 211 17.26 -5.13 11.38
N ASN A 212 18.11 -4.73 12.32
CA ASN A 212 19.56 -4.87 12.20
C ASN A 212 20.06 -6.31 12.28
N ASP A 213 19.23 -7.26 12.75
CA ASP A 213 19.49 -8.71 12.60
C ASP A 213 19.46 -9.16 11.13
N VAL A 214 18.98 -8.31 10.22
CA VAL A 214 18.96 -8.50 8.77
C VAL A 214 19.95 -7.54 8.13
N ARG A 215 21.06 -8.07 7.61
CA ARG A 215 22.02 -7.24 6.86
C ARG A 215 21.34 -6.64 5.62
N SER A 216 21.60 -5.36 5.36
CA SER A 216 21.21 -4.74 4.09
C SER A 216 21.98 -5.39 2.94
N THR A 217 21.27 -5.81 1.90
CA THR A 217 21.85 -6.47 0.71
C THR A 217 21.33 -5.84 -0.57
N GLY A 218 21.95 -6.19 -1.71
CA GLY A 218 21.53 -5.71 -3.01
C GLY A 218 20.17 -6.24 -3.47
N ARG A 219 19.66 -5.66 -4.55
CA ARG A 219 18.33 -5.94 -5.13
C ARG A 219 18.11 -7.37 -5.64
N LYS A 220 19.09 -7.97 -6.31
CA LYS A 220 18.97 -9.34 -6.86
C LYS A 220 19.55 -10.37 -5.88
N THR A 221 18.93 -10.48 -4.72
CA THR A 221 19.30 -11.45 -3.67
C THR A 221 18.03 -11.99 -3.02
N MET A 222 18.12 -13.19 -2.44
CA MET A 222 16.97 -13.90 -1.87
C MET A 222 16.56 -13.42 -0.47
N GLY A 223 17.47 -12.79 0.28
CA GLY A 223 17.25 -12.47 1.70
C GLY A 223 17.60 -13.61 2.65
N VAL A 224 17.18 -13.49 3.91
CA VAL A 224 17.49 -14.43 5.00
C VAL A 224 16.21 -14.87 5.71
N ARG A 225 16.24 -16.00 6.43
CA ARG A 225 15.05 -16.48 7.15
C ARG A 225 14.60 -15.51 8.24
N GLY A 226 13.41 -14.95 8.16
CA GLY A 226 12.82 -14.11 9.20
C GLY A 226 12.16 -14.93 10.31
N ILE A 227 11.33 -15.91 9.93
CA ILE A 227 10.65 -16.82 10.85
C ILE A 227 10.78 -18.27 10.37
N ARG A 228 10.89 -19.21 11.30
CA ARG A 228 10.83 -20.65 10.99
C ARG A 228 9.38 -21.12 11.10
N LEU A 229 8.80 -21.49 9.96
CA LEU A 229 7.46 -22.07 9.87
C LEU A 229 7.41 -23.42 10.58
N GLY A 230 6.33 -23.66 11.33
CA GLY A 230 6.21 -24.82 12.21
C GLY A 230 5.75 -26.09 11.49
N THR A 231 4.97 -25.94 10.42
CA THR A 231 4.37 -27.04 9.64
C THR A 231 4.45 -26.72 8.15
N LYS A 232 4.23 -27.73 7.28
CA LYS A 232 4.29 -27.53 5.82
C LYS A 232 3.21 -26.59 5.29
N ASP A 233 2.04 -26.58 5.93
CA ASP A 233 0.88 -25.75 5.54
C ASP A 233 0.88 -24.38 6.20
N ASP A 234 1.90 -24.07 7.02
CA ASP A 234 2.04 -22.77 7.64
C ASP A 234 2.75 -21.81 6.69
N TYR A 235 2.40 -20.54 6.76
CA TYR A 235 2.98 -19.49 5.93
C TYR A 235 2.82 -18.15 6.61
N VAL A 236 3.61 -17.16 6.21
CA VAL A 236 3.51 -15.80 6.73
C VAL A 236 2.31 -15.10 6.10
N ILE A 237 1.46 -14.51 6.94
CA ILE A 237 0.25 -13.79 6.52
C ILE A 237 0.45 -12.28 6.46
N GLY A 238 1.49 -11.76 7.11
CA GLY A 238 1.73 -10.33 7.19
C GLY A 238 2.96 -9.96 8.00
N MET A 239 3.39 -8.72 7.78
CA MET A 239 4.54 -8.08 8.38
C MET A 239 4.14 -6.70 8.93
N LEU A 240 4.61 -6.37 10.12
CA LEU A 240 4.53 -5.02 10.68
C LEU A 240 5.93 -4.49 10.96
N ILE A 241 6.12 -3.22 10.65
CA ILE A 241 7.25 -2.45 11.18
C ILE A 241 6.73 -1.74 12.42
N VAL A 242 7.39 -1.98 13.53
CA VAL A 242 6.98 -1.53 14.85
C VAL A 242 7.28 -0.04 14.99
N LYS A 243 6.25 0.73 15.38
CA LYS A 243 6.43 2.07 15.96
C LYS A 243 6.59 1.95 17.47
N ARG A 244 7.20 2.94 18.11
CA ARG A 244 7.56 2.88 19.55
C ARG A 244 6.37 2.61 20.47
N GLU A 245 5.17 3.02 20.07
CA GLU A 245 3.94 2.89 20.82
C GLU A 245 2.82 2.35 19.93
N GLY A 246 1.80 1.74 20.55
CA GLY A 246 0.61 1.24 19.86
C GLY A 246 0.22 -0.19 20.24
N SER A 247 -0.82 -0.68 19.56
CA SER A 247 -1.35 -2.03 19.74
C SER A 247 -1.38 -2.77 18.40
N VAL A 248 -1.38 -4.10 18.47
CA VAL A 248 -1.42 -4.98 17.30
C VAL A 248 -2.78 -5.67 17.27
N MET A 249 -3.49 -5.51 16.15
CA MET A 249 -4.72 -6.23 15.86
C MET A 249 -4.40 -7.53 15.12
N VAL A 250 -5.09 -8.60 15.51
CA VAL A 250 -5.06 -9.90 14.82
C VAL A 250 -6.47 -10.41 14.58
N VAL A 251 -6.69 -10.99 13.39
CA VAL A 251 -7.99 -11.51 12.96
C VAL A 251 -7.83 -12.91 12.38
N THR A 252 -8.83 -13.76 12.61
CA THR A 252 -8.88 -15.16 12.17
C THR A 252 -10.00 -15.42 11.18
N ASN A 253 -9.88 -16.51 10.41
CA ASN A 253 -10.86 -16.86 9.39
C ASN A 253 -12.25 -17.22 9.95
N LYS A 254 -12.40 -17.53 11.24
CA LYS A 254 -13.73 -17.79 11.84
C LYS A 254 -14.33 -16.59 12.58
N GLY A 255 -13.86 -15.38 12.29
CA GLY A 255 -14.45 -14.16 12.87
C GLY A 255 -14.05 -13.90 14.31
N TYR A 256 -12.94 -14.47 14.78
CA TYR A 256 -12.33 -14.09 16.05
C TYR A 256 -11.15 -13.15 15.83
N GLY A 257 -10.93 -12.24 16.77
CA GLY A 257 -9.78 -11.36 16.75
C GLY A 257 -9.63 -10.60 18.06
N LYS A 258 -8.59 -9.78 18.12
CA LYS A 258 -8.26 -9.00 19.33
C LYS A 258 -7.18 -7.98 19.05
N ARG A 259 -7.08 -7.03 19.98
CA ARG A 259 -5.94 -6.14 20.14
C ARG A 259 -5.04 -6.65 21.25
N SER A 260 -3.74 -6.48 21.08
CA SER A 260 -2.76 -6.73 22.13
C SER A 260 -1.72 -5.63 22.09
N ASP A 261 -1.35 -5.11 23.26
CA ASP A 261 -0.29 -4.10 23.35
C ASP A 261 1.00 -4.60 22.70
N LEU A 262 1.70 -3.70 22.03
CA LEU A 262 2.98 -4.00 21.42
C LEU A 262 4.00 -4.52 22.45
N SER A 263 3.93 -4.05 23.70
CA SER A 263 4.77 -4.51 24.81
C SER A 263 4.61 -6.02 25.10
N ALA A 264 3.45 -6.62 24.78
CA ALA A 264 3.22 -8.06 24.91
C ALA A 264 3.95 -8.90 23.85
N TYR A 265 4.49 -8.26 22.81
CA TYR A 265 5.34 -8.87 21.80
C TYR A 265 6.80 -8.65 22.18
N ARG A 266 7.38 -9.56 22.96
CA ARG A 266 8.80 -9.51 23.30
C ARG A 266 9.70 -9.74 22.07
N THR A 267 10.82 -9.03 22.03
CA THR A 267 11.87 -9.22 21.02
C THR A 267 12.53 -10.60 21.18
N GLN A 268 12.86 -11.22 20.05
CA GLN A 268 13.44 -12.56 19.91
C GLN A 268 14.56 -12.51 18.87
N LYS A 269 15.40 -13.55 18.82
CA LYS A 269 16.36 -13.72 17.72
C LYS A 269 15.64 -14.07 16.43
N ARG A 270 16.00 -13.39 15.32
CA ARG A 270 15.52 -13.71 13.98
C ARG A 270 15.68 -15.20 13.62
N GLY A 271 14.72 -15.75 12.88
CA GLY A 271 14.76 -17.13 12.37
C GLY A 271 14.29 -18.19 13.38
N GLY A 272 13.81 -17.77 14.55
CA GLY A 272 13.14 -18.62 15.53
C GLY A 272 11.73 -19.06 15.08
N LYS A 273 11.09 -19.93 15.87
CA LYS A 273 9.71 -20.40 15.63
C LYS A 273 8.62 -19.37 16.02
N GLY A 274 9.02 -18.28 16.68
CA GLY A 274 8.10 -17.31 17.25
C GLY A 274 7.30 -17.85 18.45
N VAL A 275 6.37 -17.04 18.92
CA VAL A 275 5.51 -17.28 20.08
C VAL A 275 4.04 -17.07 19.71
N ILE A 276 3.10 -17.61 20.49
CA ILE A 276 1.65 -17.59 20.17
C ILE A 276 1.07 -16.18 20.16
N THR A 277 0.64 -15.70 18.99
CA THR A 277 -0.03 -14.41 18.78
C THR A 277 -1.54 -14.47 18.99
N ILE A 278 -2.13 -15.62 18.65
CA ILE A 278 -3.51 -15.99 18.90
C ILE A 278 -3.59 -17.50 19.03
N LYS A 279 -4.42 -18.00 19.94
CA LYS A 279 -4.63 -19.44 20.10
C LYS A 279 -5.57 -19.94 19.00
N THR A 280 -5.00 -20.54 17.97
CA THR A 280 -5.74 -21.20 16.90
C THR A 280 -6.31 -22.52 17.40
N THR A 281 -7.61 -22.75 17.17
CA THR A 281 -8.36 -23.96 17.50
C THR A 281 -9.39 -24.21 16.41
N ASP A 282 -10.05 -25.36 16.40
CA ASP A 282 -11.13 -25.60 15.41
C ASP A 282 -12.27 -24.58 15.54
N LYS A 283 -12.50 -24.02 16.73
CA LYS A 283 -13.50 -22.97 16.95
C LYS A 283 -13.05 -21.61 16.43
N VAL A 284 -11.81 -21.24 16.72
CA VAL A 284 -11.25 -19.90 16.42
C VAL A 284 -10.75 -19.80 14.98
N GLY A 285 -10.33 -20.91 14.40
CA GLY A 285 -9.71 -20.95 13.09
C GLY A 285 -8.24 -20.48 13.12
N ASN A 286 -7.74 -20.16 11.93
CA ASN A 286 -6.37 -19.74 11.66
C ASN A 286 -6.31 -18.22 11.42
N LEU A 287 -5.12 -17.64 11.60
CA LEU A 287 -4.90 -16.21 11.42
C LEU A 287 -4.98 -15.82 9.94
N VAL A 288 -5.71 -14.74 9.63
CA VAL A 288 -5.84 -14.18 8.27
C VAL A 288 -5.29 -12.76 8.15
N GLY A 289 -5.23 -12.01 9.25
CA GLY A 289 -4.76 -10.64 9.23
C GLY A 289 -3.95 -10.28 10.48
N ILE A 290 -2.91 -9.48 10.28
CA ILE A 290 -2.20 -8.76 11.33
C ILE A 290 -2.01 -7.32 10.86
N MET A 291 -2.35 -6.36 11.73
CA MET A 291 -2.28 -4.94 11.41
C MET A 291 -1.98 -4.12 12.66
N GLU A 292 -1.42 -2.93 12.47
CA GLU A 292 -1.36 -1.92 13.53
C GLU A 292 -2.80 -1.53 13.90
N ALA A 293 -3.10 -1.44 15.19
CA ALA A 293 -4.39 -1.01 15.68
C ALA A 293 -4.30 0.46 16.12
N ILE A 294 -5.06 1.30 15.42
CA ILE A 294 -5.20 2.74 15.67
C ILE A 294 -6.66 2.93 16.07
N ASP A 295 -6.90 3.62 17.18
CA ASP A 295 -8.25 3.73 17.76
C ASP A 295 -9.25 4.43 16.83
N ASP A 296 -8.79 5.44 16.11
CA ASP A 296 -9.59 6.24 15.18
C ASP A 296 -9.80 5.59 13.80
N ASP A 297 -9.35 4.35 13.62
CA ASP A 297 -9.55 3.61 12.37
C ASP A 297 -10.61 2.52 12.52
N ASP A 298 -11.11 2.02 11.39
CA ASP A 298 -12.03 0.89 11.36
C ASP A 298 -11.33 -0.38 10.88
N LEU A 299 -11.89 -1.51 11.31
CA LEU A 299 -11.55 -2.83 10.82
C LEU A 299 -12.58 -3.26 9.78
N MET A 300 -12.11 -3.55 8.58
CA MET A 300 -12.92 -4.14 7.50
C MET A 300 -12.62 -5.63 7.40
N LEU A 301 -13.67 -6.46 7.43
CA LEU A 301 -13.62 -7.91 7.28
C LEU A 301 -14.34 -8.33 6.01
N ILE A 302 -13.70 -9.14 5.17
CA ILE A 302 -14.30 -9.66 3.94
C ILE A 302 -14.45 -11.18 4.08
N THR A 303 -15.66 -11.66 3.80
CA THR A 303 -15.95 -13.11 3.78
C THR A 303 -15.71 -13.73 2.41
N ASP A 304 -15.64 -15.06 2.35
CA ASP A 304 -15.60 -15.83 1.10
C ASP A 304 -16.84 -15.65 0.21
N ARG A 305 -17.94 -15.15 0.80
CA ARG A 305 -19.20 -14.84 0.10
C ARG A 305 -19.31 -13.38 -0.33
N GLY A 306 -18.26 -12.58 -0.16
CA GLY A 306 -18.26 -11.15 -0.51
C GLY A 306 -18.94 -10.24 0.52
N ILE A 307 -19.47 -10.79 1.63
CA ILE A 307 -20.02 -9.95 2.70
C ILE A 307 -18.88 -9.19 3.37
N MET A 308 -19.02 -7.87 3.42
CA MET A 308 -18.13 -6.96 4.11
C MET A 308 -18.71 -6.54 5.46
N ILE A 309 -17.88 -6.55 6.49
CA ILE A 309 -18.27 -6.18 7.86
C ILE A 309 -17.28 -5.14 8.35
N ARG A 310 -17.77 -3.94 8.65
CA ARG A 310 -17.01 -2.82 9.21
C ARG A 310 -17.25 -2.74 10.72
N GLN A 311 -16.21 -2.43 11.49
CA GLN A 311 -16.34 -2.15 12.92
C GLN A 311 -15.21 -1.26 13.42
N ALA A 312 -15.52 -0.34 14.33
CA ALA A 312 -14.51 0.53 14.95
C ALA A 312 -13.45 -0.27 15.72
N VAL A 313 -12.17 0.05 15.48
CA VAL A 313 -11.04 -0.59 16.17
C VAL A 313 -11.08 -0.31 17.68
N GLU A 314 -11.52 0.88 18.08
CA GLU A 314 -11.70 1.28 19.48
C GLU A 314 -12.63 0.32 20.25
N LYS A 315 -13.70 -0.18 19.62
CA LYS A 315 -14.66 -1.11 20.24
C LYS A 315 -14.07 -2.50 20.51
N ILE A 316 -12.93 -2.83 19.88
CA ILE A 316 -12.30 -4.14 20.02
C ILE A 316 -11.42 -4.16 21.28
N ARG A 317 -11.67 -5.15 22.15
CA ARG A 317 -10.93 -5.26 23.41
C ARG A 317 -9.43 -5.51 23.23
N THR A 318 -8.63 -4.76 23.98
CA THR A 318 -7.21 -5.03 24.22
C THR A 318 -7.07 -6.11 25.29
N ILE A 319 -6.47 -7.24 24.90
CA ILE A 319 -6.21 -8.39 25.79
C ILE A 319 -4.87 -9.03 25.48
N GLY A 320 -4.41 -9.91 26.38
CA GLY A 320 -3.13 -10.60 26.25
C GLY A 320 -2.97 -11.39 24.95
N ARG A 321 -1.72 -11.56 24.53
CA ARG A 321 -1.35 -12.19 23.27
C ARG A 321 -1.60 -13.71 23.22
N ASN A 322 -1.54 -14.43 24.35
CA ASN A 322 -1.79 -15.88 24.38
C ASN A 322 -3.25 -16.23 24.72
N THR A 323 -4.20 -15.66 23.98
CA THR A 323 -5.66 -15.85 24.15
C THR A 323 -6.32 -16.18 22.80
N GLN A 324 -7.59 -16.61 22.84
CA GLN A 324 -8.40 -16.90 21.64
C GLN A 324 -8.93 -15.65 20.93
N GLY A 325 -8.97 -14.51 21.62
CA GLY A 325 -9.66 -13.33 21.11
C GLY A 325 -11.15 -13.29 21.47
N VAL A 326 -11.81 -12.24 21.01
CA VAL A 326 -13.26 -12.07 21.07
C VAL A 326 -13.86 -12.30 19.69
N ARG A 327 -15.17 -12.55 19.64
CA ARG A 327 -15.89 -12.68 18.37
C ARG A 327 -16.07 -11.28 17.78
N LEU A 328 -15.50 -11.06 16.61
CA LEU A 328 -15.62 -9.83 15.83
C LEU A 328 -16.79 -9.86 14.84
N ALA A 329 -17.14 -11.07 14.36
CA ALA A 329 -18.24 -11.27 13.42
C ALA A 329 -18.97 -12.58 13.70
N LYS A 330 -20.30 -12.54 13.56
CA LYS A 330 -21.12 -13.75 13.52
C LYS A 330 -21.20 -14.23 12.07
N LEU A 331 -20.44 -15.28 11.77
CA LEU A 331 -20.47 -15.93 10.47
C LEU A 331 -21.51 -17.05 10.44
N ASP A 332 -22.17 -17.21 9.31
CA ASP A 332 -23.02 -18.36 9.02
C ASP A 332 -22.20 -19.65 8.87
N ASP A 333 -22.89 -20.79 8.92
CA ASP A 333 -22.26 -22.08 8.71
C ASP A 333 -21.57 -22.16 7.35
N LYS A 334 -20.31 -22.64 7.38
CA LYS A 334 -19.38 -22.76 6.25
C LYS A 334 -18.87 -21.43 5.64
N THR A 335 -19.21 -20.29 6.20
CA THR A 335 -18.65 -18.99 5.81
C THR A 335 -17.36 -18.71 6.60
N TYR A 336 -16.36 -18.12 5.95
CA TYR A 336 -15.10 -17.73 6.60
C TYR A 336 -14.60 -16.38 6.09
N ILE A 337 -13.84 -15.69 6.93
CA ILE A 337 -13.14 -14.45 6.57
C ILE A 337 -11.95 -14.81 5.68
N THR A 338 -11.88 -14.18 4.51
CA THR A 338 -10.79 -14.31 3.53
C THR A 338 -9.74 -13.22 3.74
N SER A 339 -10.18 -12.00 4.06
CA SER A 339 -9.30 -10.84 4.27
C SER A 339 -9.77 -10.00 5.44
N ALA A 340 -8.81 -9.38 6.11
CA ALA A 340 -9.05 -8.41 7.17
C ALA A 340 -8.04 -7.28 7.01
N THR A 341 -8.52 -6.04 6.92
CA THR A 341 -7.66 -4.88 6.70
C THR A 341 -8.13 -3.70 7.54
N ARG A 342 -7.19 -2.82 7.86
CA ARG A 342 -7.49 -1.57 8.56
C ARG A 342 -7.85 -0.54 7.51
N VAL A 343 -9.02 0.05 7.63
CA VAL A 343 -9.47 1.16 6.77
C VAL A 343 -9.51 2.42 7.61
N LEU A 344 -9.27 3.56 6.97
CA LEU A 344 -9.46 4.84 7.65
C LEU A 344 -10.95 5.01 7.96
N LYS A 345 -11.23 5.60 9.12
CA LYS A 345 -12.60 5.97 9.44
C LYS A 345 -13.10 6.99 8.42
N ASP A 346 -14.27 6.69 7.87
CA ASP A 346 -14.95 7.58 6.94
C ASP A 346 -15.92 8.40 7.78
N GLU A 347 -15.71 9.71 7.86
CA GLU A 347 -16.55 10.59 8.71
C GLU A 347 -18.04 10.57 8.28
N GLU A 348 -18.35 10.08 7.08
CA GLU A 348 -19.68 10.06 6.46
C GLU A 348 -20.59 8.89 6.94
N GLU A 349 -20.04 7.72 7.28
CA GLU A 349 -20.86 6.54 7.65
C GLU A 349 -21.46 6.65 9.07
N ASN A 350 -20.82 7.42 9.94
CA ASN A 350 -21.28 7.65 11.32
C ASN A 350 -22.58 8.50 11.37
N GLU A 351 -22.81 9.38 10.40
CA GLU A 351 -24.02 10.23 10.38
C GLU A 351 -25.28 9.43 10.01
N GLU A 352 -25.15 8.34 9.23
CA GLU A 352 -26.29 7.47 8.88
C GLU A 352 -26.68 6.53 10.03
N GLU A 353 -25.72 6.01 10.81
CA GLU A 353 -26.01 5.19 12.01
C GLU A 353 -26.64 6.03 13.14
N GLU A 354 -26.14 7.25 13.41
CA GLU A 354 -26.72 8.14 14.44
C GLU A 354 -28.13 8.64 14.07
N ALA A 355 -28.40 8.87 12.78
CA ALA A 355 -29.72 9.27 12.30
C ALA A 355 -30.75 8.11 12.35
N ALA A 356 -30.31 6.87 12.11
CA ALA A 356 -31.17 5.70 12.21
C ALA A 356 -31.52 5.37 13.68
N GLU A 357 -30.59 5.53 14.61
CA GLU A 357 -30.86 5.34 16.05
C GLU A 357 -31.80 6.41 16.63
N THR A 358 -31.86 7.62 16.05
CA THR A 358 -32.80 8.68 16.50
C THR A 358 -34.20 8.58 15.87
N GLU A 359 -34.41 7.78 14.83
CA GLU A 359 -35.75 7.50 14.28
C GLU A 359 -36.43 6.28 14.93
N GLU A 360 -35.70 5.47 15.70
CA GLU A 360 -36.23 4.30 16.43
C GLU A 360 -36.51 4.54 17.93
N GLU A 361 -36.15 5.71 18.49
CA GLU A 361 -36.64 6.23 19.79
C GLU A 361 -37.85 7.16 19.62
#